data_AF-A0A1I1N7F7-F1
#
_entry.id   AF-A0A1I1N7F7-F1
#
_cell.length_a   1.000
_cell.length_b   1.000
_cell.length_c   1.000
_cell.angle_alpha   90.00
_cell.angle_beta   90.00
_cell.angle_gamma   90.00
#
_symmetry.space_group_name_H-M   'P 1'
#
loop_
_entity.id
_entity.type
_entity.pdbx_description
1 polymer ?
#
loop_
_entity_poly.entity_id
_entity_poly.type
_entity_poly.pdbx_seq_one_letter_code
_entity_poly.pdbx_strand_id
1 'polypeptide(L)'
;MNTKPNREVLPENTDEYLQKILNEFSANISEVINFGTHLLVWDVNKKREGKDNHIPTLFFRNILELGDSISILIQSSSIDPSKILLRSLLENSYGLLYLLEKNERKRALSYMVWKTIKQIKNYKRFISDYPSSQELKRLILENDESFPIDKFFDREDVKEFIEIKSSLLKKPEFDEVYKEYNRTKNKRKLRNPSWYSLFDGPKNFLELSKYLDRSLIYEFHYRDYSENVHVTGIQKGIAKAGKDFGQIIQIRDFENCKEVYLSTIDNLIESFNIFTKNRIPTKYQEFRIWYLEFRQIHRKAIEENIFNYKK
;
A
#
# COMPACT_ATOMS: atom_id res chain seq x y z
N MET A 1 -27.85 21.97 -15.91
CA MET A 1 -27.69 22.93 -14.79
C MET A 1 -26.54 22.46 -13.93
N ASN A 2 -25.62 23.35 -13.56
CA ASN A 2 -24.54 23.02 -12.62
C ASN A 2 -25.05 23.18 -11.19
N THR A 3 -24.77 22.21 -10.32
CA THR A 3 -25.10 22.27 -8.89
C THR A 3 -23.96 22.94 -8.11
N LYS A 4 -24.28 23.48 -6.93
CA LYS A 4 -23.31 24.00 -5.96
C LYS A 4 -23.23 23.03 -4.77
N PRO A 5 -22.08 22.87 -4.11
CA PRO A 5 -21.98 21.99 -2.95
C PRO A 5 -22.75 22.55 -1.76
N ASN A 6 -23.32 21.65 -0.94
CA ASN A 6 -23.85 22.01 0.36
C ASN A 6 -22.66 22.15 1.33
N ARG A 7 -22.36 23.37 1.76
CA ARG A 7 -21.20 23.70 2.59
C ARG A 7 -21.24 23.14 4.00
N GLU A 8 -22.42 22.75 4.49
CA GLU A 8 -22.55 22.06 5.78
C GLU A 8 -22.01 20.63 5.72
N VAL A 9 -22.01 20.01 4.54
CA VAL A 9 -21.57 18.63 4.32
C VAL A 9 -20.22 18.58 3.61
N LEU A 10 -20.01 19.43 2.61
CA LEU A 10 -18.79 19.54 1.82
C LEU A 10 -18.28 20.99 1.87
N PRO A 11 -17.52 21.35 2.93
CA PRO A 11 -16.96 22.69 3.01
C PRO A 11 -15.91 22.89 1.91
N GLU A 12 -16.09 23.94 1.11
CA GLU A 12 -15.14 24.29 0.04
C GLU A 12 -13.87 24.96 0.59
N ASN A 13 -14.03 25.74 1.67
CA ASN A 13 -12.98 26.49 2.32
C ASN A 13 -12.82 25.99 3.76
N THR A 14 -11.69 25.37 4.06
CA THR A 14 -11.24 25.22 5.44
C THR A 14 -10.83 26.59 5.98
N ASP A 15 -10.99 26.79 7.29
CA ASP A 15 -10.42 27.92 8.03
C ASP A 15 -8.98 28.21 7.55
N GLU A 16 -8.61 29.47 7.32
CA GLU A 16 -7.28 29.85 6.81
C GLU A 16 -6.15 29.26 7.65
N TYR A 17 -6.38 29.18 8.95
CA TYR A 17 -5.45 28.58 9.90
C TYR A 17 -5.36 27.06 9.70
N LEU A 18 -6.47 26.34 9.56
CA LEU A 18 -6.45 24.91 9.26
C LEU A 18 -5.79 24.62 7.90
N GLN A 19 -6.09 25.42 6.88
CA GLN A 19 -5.48 25.28 5.56
C GLN A 19 -3.96 25.48 5.62
N LYS A 20 -3.46 26.39 6.46
CA LYS A 20 -2.02 26.57 6.69
C LYS A 20 -1.38 25.28 7.21
N ILE A 21 -2.01 24.59 8.16
CA ILE A 21 -1.51 23.32 8.72
C ILE A 21 -1.52 22.23 7.66
N LEU A 22 -2.62 22.10 6.91
CA LEU A 22 -2.73 21.11 5.84
C LEU A 22 -1.65 21.31 4.77
N ASN A 23 -1.39 22.56 4.40
CA ASN A 23 -0.34 22.92 3.47
C ASN A 23 1.05 22.60 4.03
N GLU A 24 1.30 22.87 5.30
CA GLU A 24 2.58 22.56 5.96
C GLU A 24 2.82 21.05 6.04
N PHE A 25 1.82 20.26 6.46
CA PHE A 25 1.93 18.80 6.53
C PHE A 25 2.10 18.19 5.14
N SER A 26 1.34 18.66 4.15
CA SER A 26 1.47 18.23 2.76
C SER A 26 2.88 18.54 2.23
N ALA A 27 3.38 19.77 2.42
CA ALA A 27 4.71 20.18 1.97
C ALA A 27 5.82 19.34 2.60
N ASN A 28 5.71 19.02 3.90
CA ASN A 28 6.68 18.17 4.58
C ASN A 28 6.70 16.74 4.01
N ILE A 29 5.54 16.15 3.73
CA ILE A 29 5.48 14.83 3.07
C ILE A 29 6.09 14.92 1.68
N SER A 30 5.72 15.93 0.89
CA SER A 30 6.26 16.14 -0.45
C SER A 30 7.78 16.33 -0.44
N GLU A 31 8.36 16.99 0.56
CA GLU A 31 9.82 17.07 0.71
C GLU A 31 10.47 15.71 0.96
N VAL A 32 9.86 14.86 1.80
CA VAL A 32 10.31 13.47 1.94
C VAL A 32 10.20 12.72 0.61
N ILE A 33 9.12 12.87 -0.15
CA ILE A 33 8.98 12.24 -1.46
C ILE A 33 10.04 12.74 -2.44
N ASN A 34 10.31 14.04 -2.48
CA ASN A 34 11.35 14.64 -3.32
C ASN A 34 12.69 13.97 -3.07
N PHE A 35 13.13 13.89 -1.80
CA PHE A 35 14.36 13.19 -1.46
C PHE A 35 14.33 11.71 -1.87
N GLY A 36 13.18 11.05 -1.68
CA GLY A 36 12.94 9.68 -2.13
C GLY A 36 13.16 9.47 -3.62
N THR A 37 12.81 10.44 -4.47
CA THR A 37 13.08 10.34 -5.92
C THR A 37 14.57 10.27 -6.23
N HIS A 38 15.42 10.98 -5.47
CA HIS A 38 16.87 10.88 -5.60
C HIS A 38 17.37 9.49 -5.21
N LEU A 39 16.86 8.92 -4.10
CA LEU A 39 17.18 7.54 -3.69
C LEU A 39 16.82 6.52 -4.79
N LEU A 40 15.65 6.69 -5.41
CA LEU A 40 15.19 5.83 -6.51
C LEU A 40 16.15 5.93 -7.72
N VAL A 41 16.51 7.14 -8.13
CA VAL A 41 17.45 7.37 -9.25
C VAL A 41 18.83 6.79 -8.93
N TRP A 42 19.34 6.98 -7.72
CA TRP A 42 20.63 6.41 -7.31
C TRP A 42 20.61 4.88 -7.33
N ASP A 43 19.50 4.26 -6.95
CA ASP A 43 19.36 2.80 -7.02
C ASP A 43 19.33 2.28 -8.46
N VAL A 44 18.58 2.95 -9.34
CA VAL A 44 18.47 2.59 -10.77
C VAL A 44 19.82 2.75 -11.48
N ASN A 45 20.55 3.83 -11.18
CA ASN A 45 21.86 4.12 -11.79
C ASN A 45 22.94 3.09 -11.45
N LYS A 46 22.75 2.25 -10.43
CA LYS A 46 23.67 1.12 -10.16
C LYS A 46 23.61 0.02 -11.22
N LYS A 47 22.61 0.00 -12.11
CA LYS A 47 22.49 -0.97 -13.22
C LYS A 47 22.69 -2.43 -12.79
N ARG A 48 21.99 -2.86 -11.74
CA ARG A 48 22.07 -4.25 -11.25
C ARG A 48 21.54 -5.22 -12.30
N GLU A 49 22.29 -6.28 -12.55
CA GLU A 49 21.90 -7.37 -13.46
C GLU A 49 20.84 -8.29 -12.83
N GLY A 50 20.00 -8.93 -13.62
CA GLY A 50 18.96 -9.87 -13.11
C GLY A 50 17.59 -9.22 -12.92
N LYS A 51 16.55 -9.92 -13.39
CA LYS A 51 15.16 -9.40 -13.42
C LYS A 51 14.53 -9.24 -12.04
N ASP A 52 15.03 -9.97 -11.05
CA ASP A 52 14.61 -9.97 -9.66
C ASP A 52 15.14 -8.76 -8.87
N ASN A 53 16.28 -8.20 -9.29
CA ASN A 53 16.90 -7.06 -8.60
C ASN A 53 16.09 -5.76 -8.66
N HIS A 54 15.07 -5.69 -9.51
CA HIS A 54 14.18 -4.54 -9.63
C HIS A 54 13.01 -4.59 -8.62
N ILE A 55 12.75 -5.75 -8.00
CA ILE A 55 11.61 -5.89 -7.07
C ILE A 55 11.70 -4.91 -5.88
N PRO A 56 12.80 -4.81 -5.12
CA PRO A 56 12.93 -3.79 -4.08
C PRO A 56 12.72 -2.37 -4.60
N THR A 57 13.25 -2.06 -5.79
CA THR A 57 13.10 -0.75 -6.44
C THR A 57 11.63 -0.44 -6.75
N LEU A 58 10.86 -1.43 -7.21
CA LEU A 58 9.42 -1.28 -7.49
C LEU A 58 8.59 -1.12 -6.21
N PHE A 59 8.93 -1.85 -5.14
CA PHE A 59 8.34 -1.63 -3.82
C PHE A 59 8.58 -0.19 -3.37
N PHE A 60 9.83 0.27 -3.42
CA PHE A 60 10.20 1.63 -3.05
C PHE A 60 9.51 2.69 -3.90
N ARG A 61 9.43 2.50 -5.22
CA ARG A 61 8.69 3.40 -6.11
C ARG A 61 7.21 3.51 -5.72
N ASN A 62 6.56 2.40 -5.40
CA ASN A 62 5.17 2.39 -4.95
C ASN A 62 4.99 3.01 -3.54
N ILE A 63 6.01 2.95 -2.66
CA ILE A 63 6.02 3.70 -1.39
C ILE A 63 5.95 5.21 -1.68
N LEU A 64 6.74 5.69 -2.64
CA LEU A 64 6.75 7.11 -3.00
C LEU A 64 5.40 7.57 -3.56
N GLU A 65 4.78 6.79 -4.46
CA GLU A 65 3.46 7.11 -5.01
C GLU A 65 2.37 7.19 -3.95
N LEU A 66 2.38 6.26 -3.00
CA LEU A 66 1.40 6.24 -1.92
C LEU A 66 1.58 7.45 -1.00
N GLY A 67 2.83 7.81 -0.66
CA GLY A 67 3.11 9.01 0.13
C GLY A 67 2.74 10.31 -0.58
N ASP A 68 3.02 10.42 -1.88
CA ASP A 68 2.59 11.56 -2.71
C ASP A 68 1.06 11.68 -2.78
N SER A 69 0.38 10.56 -2.99
CA SER A 69 -1.08 10.54 -2.99
C SER A 69 -1.67 10.97 -1.64
N ILE A 70 -1.04 10.56 -0.52
CA ILE A 70 -1.43 11.00 0.82
C ILE A 70 -1.22 12.50 1.01
N SER A 71 -0.12 13.08 0.52
CA SER A 71 0.14 14.52 0.67
C SER A 71 -0.92 15.37 -0.05
N ILE A 72 -1.37 14.95 -1.23
CA ILE A 72 -2.43 15.61 -2.00
C ILE A 72 -3.76 15.54 -1.22
N LEU A 73 -4.10 14.37 -0.67
CA LEU A 73 -5.34 14.20 0.10
C LEU A 73 -5.34 15.01 1.40
N ILE A 74 -4.20 15.06 2.11
CA ILE A 74 -4.04 15.91 3.30
C ILE A 74 -4.27 17.37 2.93
N GLN A 75 -3.62 17.87 1.87
CA GLN A 75 -3.79 19.27 1.44
C GLN A 75 -5.27 19.65 1.21
N SER A 76 -6.07 18.69 0.76
CA SER A 76 -7.49 18.83 0.45
C SER A 76 -8.44 18.50 1.61
N SER A 77 -7.90 18.36 2.83
CA SER A 77 -8.62 17.92 4.04
C SER A 77 -9.39 16.60 3.84
N SER A 78 -8.91 15.73 2.95
CA SER A 78 -9.49 14.42 2.65
C SER A 78 -8.82 13.35 3.50
N ILE A 79 -8.96 13.48 4.82
CA ILE A 79 -8.18 12.71 5.79
C ILE A 79 -8.61 11.25 5.85
N ASP A 80 -9.90 10.95 5.92
CA ASP A 80 -10.38 9.56 5.97
C ASP A 80 -10.01 8.73 4.74
N PRO A 81 -10.18 9.21 3.50
CA PRO A 81 -9.68 8.53 2.31
C PRO A 81 -8.17 8.26 2.36
N SER A 82 -7.38 9.17 2.93
CA SER A 82 -5.92 9.00 3.02
C SER A 82 -5.51 7.85 3.95
N LYS A 83 -6.33 7.49 4.95
CA LYS A 83 -6.09 6.34 5.84
C LYS A 83 -6.05 5.01 5.08
N ILE A 84 -6.81 4.89 3.97
CA ILE A 84 -6.78 3.72 3.08
C ILE A 84 -5.40 3.60 2.40
N LEU A 85 -4.88 4.73 1.91
CA LEU A 85 -3.57 4.78 1.28
C LEU A 85 -2.46 4.52 2.30
N LEU A 86 -2.60 5.03 3.53
CA LEU A 86 -1.64 4.80 4.61
C LEU A 86 -1.55 3.31 4.99
N ARG A 87 -2.66 2.55 4.98
CA ARG A 87 -2.61 1.08 5.14
C ARG A 87 -1.81 0.42 4.03
N SER A 88 -2.04 0.85 2.79
CA SER A 88 -1.29 0.33 1.64
C SER A 88 0.19 0.70 1.74
N LEU A 89 0.50 1.90 2.24
CA LEU A 89 1.87 2.36 2.49
C LEU A 89 2.55 1.48 3.55
N LEU A 90 1.86 1.15 4.65
CA LEU A 90 2.34 0.24 5.69
C LEU A 90 2.64 -1.16 5.14
N GLU A 91 1.68 -1.76 4.42
CA GLU A 91 1.86 -3.08 3.82
C GLU A 91 3.04 -3.13 2.86
N ASN A 92 3.17 -2.10 2.03
CA ASN A 92 4.24 -2.00 1.05
C ASN A 92 5.60 -1.73 1.72
N SER A 93 5.65 -0.86 2.73
CA SER A 93 6.85 -0.58 3.52
C SER A 93 7.33 -1.85 4.23
N TYR A 94 6.45 -2.58 4.92
CA TYR A 94 6.84 -3.81 5.62
C TYR A 94 7.23 -4.92 4.65
N GLY A 95 6.61 -4.96 3.47
CA GLY A 95 7.05 -5.80 2.37
C GLY A 95 8.48 -5.48 1.94
N LEU A 96 8.83 -4.20 1.80
CA LEU A 96 10.19 -3.77 1.47
C LEU A 96 11.19 -4.09 2.59
N LEU A 97 10.86 -3.80 3.85
CA LEU A 97 11.67 -4.10 5.02
C LEU A 97 11.96 -5.61 5.09
N TYR A 98 10.92 -6.42 4.97
CA TYR A 98 11.06 -7.87 4.91
C TYR A 98 11.90 -8.27 3.70
N LEU A 99 11.71 -7.68 2.52
CA LEU A 99 12.51 -8.05 1.35
C LEU A 99 14.02 -7.82 1.57
N LEU A 100 14.39 -6.71 2.22
CA LEU A 100 15.79 -6.28 2.41
C LEU A 100 16.49 -6.84 3.66
N GLU A 101 15.75 -7.39 4.63
CA GLU A 101 16.32 -7.77 5.94
C GLU A 101 17.22 -9.03 5.90
N LYS A 102 17.10 -9.90 4.89
CA LYS A 102 17.89 -11.13 4.73
C LYS A 102 18.27 -11.37 3.27
N ASN A 103 18.15 -12.60 2.78
CA ASN A 103 18.46 -12.95 1.39
C ASN A 103 17.47 -12.28 0.43
N GLU A 104 17.86 -11.09 -0.05
CA GLU A 104 17.07 -10.23 -0.93
C GLU A 104 16.61 -10.98 -2.17
N ARG A 105 17.54 -11.65 -2.85
CA ARG A 105 17.27 -12.42 -4.08
C ARG A 105 16.20 -13.49 -3.86
N LYS A 106 16.35 -14.31 -2.82
CA LYS A 106 15.38 -15.36 -2.48
C LYS A 106 13.99 -14.79 -2.18
N ARG A 107 13.92 -13.66 -1.46
CA ARG A 107 12.66 -12.97 -1.15
C ARG A 107 12.03 -12.30 -2.38
N ALA A 108 12.85 -11.72 -3.27
CA ALA A 108 12.40 -11.16 -4.53
C ALA A 108 11.82 -12.25 -5.46
N LEU A 109 12.52 -13.37 -5.61
CA LEU A 109 12.02 -14.54 -6.35
C LEU A 109 10.72 -15.09 -5.73
N SER A 110 10.61 -15.09 -4.39
CA SER A 110 9.38 -15.48 -3.67
C SER A 110 8.20 -14.59 -4.05
N TYR A 111 8.41 -13.28 -4.09
CA TYR A 111 7.41 -12.33 -4.56
C TYR A 111 7.02 -12.57 -6.03
N MET A 112 8.01 -12.77 -6.92
CA MET A 112 7.78 -13.00 -8.34
C MET A 112 6.95 -14.27 -8.59
N VAL A 113 7.36 -15.41 -8.01
CA VAL A 113 6.64 -16.68 -8.13
C VAL A 113 5.22 -16.54 -7.61
N TRP A 114 5.04 -15.97 -6.43
CA TRP A 114 3.72 -15.72 -5.85
C TRP A 114 2.83 -14.87 -6.76
N LYS A 115 3.36 -13.76 -7.29
CA LYS A 115 2.63 -12.84 -8.18
C LYS A 115 2.26 -13.54 -9.48
N THR A 116 3.18 -14.28 -10.10
CA THR A 116 2.95 -15.02 -11.34
C THR A 116 1.90 -16.10 -11.16
N ILE A 117 1.94 -16.87 -10.07
CA ILE A 117 0.90 -17.88 -9.77
C ILE A 117 -0.47 -17.22 -9.56
N LYS A 118 -0.51 -16.09 -8.85
CA LYS A 118 -1.76 -15.34 -8.63
C LYS A 118 -2.34 -14.84 -9.96
N GLN A 119 -1.50 -14.31 -10.85
CA GLN A 119 -1.92 -13.90 -12.20
C GLN A 119 -2.47 -15.10 -12.98
N ILE A 120 -1.72 -16.19 -13.09
CA ILE A 120 -2.17 -17.41 -13.80
C ILE A 120 -3.53 -17.87 -13.28
N LYS A 121 -3.70 -17.96 -11.95
CA LYS A 121 -4.98 -18.36 -11.33
C LYS A 121 -6.13 -17.43 -11.70
N ASN A 122 -5.90 -16.12 -11.75
CA ASN A 122 -6.93 -15.16 -12.15
C ASN A 122 -7.32 -15.33 -13.61
N TYR A 123 -6.34 -15.47 -14.51
CA TYR A 123 -6.62 -15.62 -15.95
C TYR A 123 -7.25 -16.97 -16.30
N LYS A 124 -6.94 -18.04 -15.56
CA LYS A 124 -7.59 -19.35 -15.72
C LYS A 124 -9.11 -19.32 -15.49
N ARG A 125 -9.66 -18.29 -14.83
CA ARG A 125 -11.12 -18.11 -14.71
C ARG A 125 -11.78 -17.79 -16.04
N PHE A 126 -11.03 -17.37 -17.05
CA PHE A 126 -11.52 -17.05 -18.39
C PHE A 126 -11.23 -18.15 -19.43
N ILE A 127 -10.74 -19.32 -19.00
CA ILE A 127 -10.46 -20.45 -19.89
C ILE A 127 -11.38 -21.62 -19.51
N SER A 128 -12.20 -22.06 -20.46
CA SER A 128 -13.30 -23.01 -20.25
C SER A 128 -12.87 -24.36 -19.68
N ASP A 129 -11.64 -24.78 -19.99
CA ASP A 129 -11.06 -26.05 -19.52
C ASP A 129 -10.83 -26.09 -18.00
N TYR A 130 -10.87 -24.93 -17.31
CA TYR A 130 -10.65 -24.87 -15.87
C TYR A 130 -11.96 -24.84 -15.09
N PRO A 131 -12.08 -25.59 -13.97
CA PRO A 131 -13.29 -25.56 -13.13
C PRO A 131 -13.68 -24.17 -12.64
N SER A 132 -12.70 -23.29 -12.41
CA SER A 132 -12.93 -21.91 -11.99
C SER A 132 -13.64 -21.03 -13.04
N SER A 133 -13.67 -21.46 -14.29
CA SER A 133 -14.41 -20.77 -15.35
C SER A 133 -15.91 -21.04 -15.27
N GLN A 134 -16.30 -22.26 -14.87
CA GLN A 134 -17.71 -22.66 -14.78
C GLN A 134 -18.46 -21.84 -13.75
N GLU A 135 -17.85 -21.60 -12.58
CA GLU A 135 -18.39 -20.72 -11.55
C GLU A 135 -18.60 -19.29 -12.06
N LEU A 136 -17.64 -18.74 -12.80
CA LEU A 136 -17.74 -17.39 -13.37
C LEU A 136 -18.79 -17.31 -14.48
N LYS A 137 -18.85 -18.30 -15.38
CA LYS A 137 -19.85 -18.39 -16.45
C LYS A 137 -21.26 -18.42 -15.87
N ARG A 138 -21.49 -19.27 -14.86
CA ARG A 138 -22.76 -19.37 -14.17
C ARG A 138 -23.16 -18.01 -13.56
N LEU A 139 -22.26 -17.38 -12.81
CA LEU A 139 -22.53 -16.08 -12.20
C LEU A 139 -22.87 -15.00 -13.23
N ILE A 140 -22.19 -14.98 -14.38
CA ILE A 140 -22.49 -14.01 -15.45
C ILE A 140 -23.88 -14.26 -16.02
N LEU A 141 -24.18 -15.50 -16.42
CA LEU A 141 -25.45 -15.85 -17.06
C LEU A 141 -26.65 -15.71 -16.10
N GLU A 142 -26.46 -15.92 -14.79
CA GLU A 142 -27.48 -15.65 -13.77
C GLU A 142 -27.83 -14.15 -13.65
N ASN A 143 -26.93 -13.24 -14.04
CA ASN A 143 -27.13 -11.80 -13.93
C ASN A 143 -27.44 -11.13 -15.28
N ASP A 144 -26.93 -11.68 -16.38
CA ASP A 144 -27.14 -11.20 -17.74
C ASP A 144 -27.05 -12.38 -18.71
N GLU A 145 -28.21 -12.98 -19.02
CA GLU A 145 -28.34 -14.08 -19.97
C GLU A 145 -27.90 -13.69 -21.40
N SER A 146 -27.93 -12.39 -21.73
CA SER A 146 -27.56 -11.88 -23.06
C SER A 146 -26.05 -11.65 -23.21
N PHE A 147 -25.28 -11.84 -22.14
CA PHE A 147 -23.84 -11.61 -22.15
C PHE A 147 -23.14 -12.57 -23.13
N PRO A 148 -22.28 -12.06 -24.04
CA PRO A 148 -21.67 -12.89 -25.08
C PRO A 148 -20.48 -13.71 -24.55
N ILE A 149 -20.76 -14.75 -23.76
CA ILE A 149 -19.77 -15.62 -23.09
C ILE A 149 -18.66 -16.09 -24.05
N ASP A 150 -19.01 -16.54 -25.26
CA ASP A 150 -18.05 -17.08 -26.21
C ASP A 150 -17.01 -16.07 -26.70
N LYS A 151 -17.30 -14.76 -26.60
CA LYS A 151 -16.34 -13.69 -26.95
C LYS A 151 -15.37 -13.36 -25.81
N PHE A 152 -15.75 -13.68 -24.58
CA PHE A 152 -15.01 -13.30 -23.37
C PHE A 152 -14.16 -14.45 -22.81
N PHE A 153 -14.50 -15.70 -23.13
CA PHE A 153 -13.76 -16.88 -22.71
C PHE A 153 -12.87 -17.42 -23.84
N ASP A 154 -11.83 -18.15 -23.47
CA ASP A 154 -10.92 -18.86 -24.38
C ASP A 154 -10.19 -18.01 -25.42
N ARG A 155 -10.14 -16.70 -25.18
CA ARG A 155 -9.36 -15.76 -25.99
C ARG A 155 -7.89 -16.17 -26.09
N GLU A 156 -7.34 -16.09 -27.29
CA GLU A 156 -5.98 -16.56 -27.57
C GLU A 156 -4.92 -15.77 -26.79
N ASP A 157 -5.09 -14.46 -26.66
CA ASP A 157 -4.18 -13.61 -25.87
C ASP A 157 -4.15 -13.97 -24.38
N VAL A 158 -5.26 -14.51 -23.85
CA VAL A 158 -5.32 -15.01 -22.47
C VAL A 158 -4.57 -16.34 -22.33
N LYS A 159 -4.72 -17.24 -23.31
CA LYS A 159 -3.99 -18.52 -23.34
C LYS A 159 -2.49 -18.28 -23.45
N GLU A 160 -2.07 -17.42 -24.39
CA GLU A 160 -0.69 -17.01 -24.58
C GLU A 160 -0.11 -16.39 -23.30
N PHE A 161 -0.86 -15.50 -22.64
CA PHE A 161 -0.43 -14.92 -21.37
C PHE A 161 -0.20 -15.99 -20.30
N ILE A 162 -1.10 -16.96 -20.16
CA ILE A 162 -0.96 -18.08 -19.21
C ILE A 162 0.28 -18.91 -19.56
N GLU A 163 0.52 -19.19 -20.83
CA GLU A 163 1.67 -19.97 -21.29
C GLU A 163 2.99 -19.24 -21.00
N ILE A 164 3.12 -17.97 -21.37
CA ILE A 164 4.30 -17.13 -21.11
C ILE A 164 4.61 -17.09 -19.60
N LYS A 165 3.58 -16.92 -18.77
CA LYS A 165 3.75 -16.90 -17.31
C LYS A 165 4.11 -18.27 -16.75
N SER A 166 3.56 -19.34 -17.31
CA SER A 166 3.88 -20.71 -16.90
C SER A 166 5.29 -21.11 -17.31
N SER A 167 5.76 -20.69 -18.49
CA SER A 167 7.14 -20.94 -18.95
C SER A 167 8.15 -20.17 -18.10
N LEU A 168 7.82 -18.96 -17.64
CA LEU A 168 8.64 -18.22 -16.68
C LEU A 168 8.88 -19.05 -15.39
N LEU A 169 7.85 -19.68 -14.84
CA LEU A 169 7.96 -20.50 -13.62
C LEU A 169 8.79 -21.78 -13.81
N LYS A 170 9.00 -22.23 -15.05
CA LYS A 170 9.81 -23.41 -15.38
C LYS A 170 11.31 -23.10 -15.46
N LYS A 171 11.72 -21.83 -15.40
CA LYS A 171 13.15 -21.49 -15.48
C LYS A 171 13.90 -21.96 -14.24
N PRO A 172 15.18 -22.38 -14.37
CA PRO A 172 15.98 -22.89 -13.26
C PRO A 172 16.03 -21.95 -12.06
N GLU A 173 16.08 -20.64 -12.28
CA GLU A 173 16.14 -19.64 -11.20
C GLU A 173 14.92 -19.62 -10.27
N PHE A 174 13.77 -20.16 -10.69
CA PHE A 174 12.54 -20.18 -9.89
C PHE A 174 12.23 -21.55 -9.27
N ASP A 175 12.96 -22.61 -9.60
CA ASP A 175 12.62 -23.98 -9.23
C ASP A 175 12.52 -24.18 -7.71
N GLU A 176 13.52 -23.72 -6.96
CA GLU A 176 13.54 -23.81 -5.48
C GLU A 176 12.32 -23.12 -4.87
N VAL A 177 12.04 -21.89 -5.30
CA VAL A 177 10.97 -21.05 -4.76
C VAL A 177 9.60 -21.57 -5.17
N TYR A 178 9.47 -22.12 -6.38
CA TYR A 178 8.23 -22.73 -6.85
C TYR A 178 7.89 -24.01 -6.07
N LYS A 179 8.89 -24.86 -5.80
CA LYS A 179 8.75 -26.02 -4.90
C LYS A 179 8.35 -25.57 -3.50
N GLU A 180 8.99 -24.54 -2.99
CA GLU A 180 8.67 -23.97 -1.68
C GLU A 180 7.24 -23.41 -1.60
N TYR A 181 6.78 -22.72 -2.65
CA TYR A 181 5.40 -22.24 -2.73
C TYR A 181 4.40 -23.39 -2.58
N ASN A 182 4.62 -24.49 -3.30
CA ASN A 182 3.77 -25.68 -3.22
C ASN A 182 3.86 -26.37 -1.86
N ARG A 183 5.07 -26.47 -1.28
CA ARG A 183 5.27 -26.98 0.08
C ARG A 183 4.47 -26.17 1.10
N THR A 184 4.62 -24.85 1.10
CA THR A 184 3.91 -23.96 2.04
C THR A 184 2.40 -24.03 1.85
N LYS A 185 1.92 -24.02 0.59
CA LYS A 185 0.51 -24.18 0.24
C LYS A 185 -0.07 -25.47 0.84
N ASN A 186 0.61 -26.60 0.66
CA ASN A 186 0.15 -27.91 1.13
C ASN A 186 0.26 -28.03 2.66
N LYS A 187 1.40 -27.66 3.24
CA LYS A 187 1.65 -27.72 4.69
C LYS A 187 0.64 -26.91 5.49
N ARG A 188 0.29 -25.71 5.01
CA ARG A 188 -0.64 -24.79 5.70
C ARG A 188 -2.09 -24.91 5.21
N LYS A 189 -2.38 -25.81 4.26
CA LYS A 189 -3.70 -25.97 3.61
C LYS A 189 -4.27 -24.63 3.09
N LEU A 190 -3.40 -23.76 2.56
CA LEU A 190 -3.78 -22.43 2.07
C LEU A 190 -4.08 -22.49 0.57
N ARG A 191 -5.09 -21.76 0.11
CA ARG A 191 -5.35 -21.61 -1.34
C ARG A 191 -4.24 -20.81 -2.03
N ASN A 192 -3.82 -19.72 -1.39
CA ASN A 192 -2.81 -18.76 -1.85
C ASN A 192 -2.00 -18.25 -0.63
N PRO A 193 -0.89 -18.89 -0.26
CA PRO A 193 -0.01 -18.33 0.77
C PRO A 193 0.52 -16.96 0.34
N SER A 194 0.74 -16.04 1.27
CA SER A 194 1.45 -14.78 0.99
C SER A 194 2.91 -15.07 0.63
N TRP A 195 3.53 -14.21 -0.19
CA TRP A 195 4.92 -14.41 -0.61
C TRP A 195 5.92 -14.40 0.56
N TYR A 196 5.65 -13.58 1.58
CA TYR A 196 6.44 -13.55 2.82
C TYR A 196 6.20 -14.77 3.72
N SER A 197 5.18 -15.60 3.45
CA SER A 197 4.93 -16.86 4.17
C SER A 197 5.81 -18.03 3.72
N LEU A 198 6.49 -17.88 2.58
CA LEU A 198 7.39 -18.91 2.06
C LEU A 198 8.62 -19.06 2.97
N PHE A 199 9.24 -20.24 2.92
CA PHE A 199 10.37 -20.63 3.75
C PHE A 199 10.06 -20.49 5.25
N ASP A 200 8.85 -20.90 5.63
CA ASP A 200 8.32 -20.83 6.99
C ASP A 200 8.24 -19.39 7.56
N GLY A 201 8.19 -18.37 6.70
CA GLY A 201 7.97 -16.99 7.11
C GLY A 201 6.54 -16.68 7.61
N PRO A 202 6.28 -15.40 7.95
CA PRO A 202 5.03 -14.96 8.59
C PRO A 202 3.77 -15.35 7.82
N LYS A 203 2.69 -15.78 8.52
CA LYS A 203 1.46 -16.28 7.88
C LYS A 203 0.55 -15.20 7.34
N ASN A 204 0.58 -14.02 7.93
CA ASN A 204 -0.31 -12.90 7.61
C ASN A 204 0.40 -11.59 7.98
N PHE A 205 -0.26 -10.46 7.69
CA PHE A 205 0.32 -9.14 7.92
C PHE A 205 0.60 -8.86 9.41
N LEU A 206 -0.22 -9.38 10.33
CA LEU A 206 0.03 -9.27 11.77
C LEU A 206 1.28 -10.04 12.22
N GLU A 207 1.47 -11.27 11.74
CA GLU A 207 2.70 -12.01 12.02
C GLU A 207 3.92 -11.32 11.36
N LEU A 208 3.74 -10.67 10.21
CA LEU A 208 4.81 -9.90 9.57
C LEU A 208 5.21 -8.68 10.39
N SER A 209 4.23 -7.94 10.93
CA SER A 209 4.51 -6.79 11.81
C SER A 209 5.17 -7.23 13.11
N LYS A 210 4.78 -8.38 13.69
CA LYS A 210 5.49 -9.01 14.82
C LYS A 210 6.92 -9.36 14.48
N TYR A 211 7.12 -10.00 13.33
CA TYR A 211 8.45 -10.40 12.87
C TYR A 211 9.40 -9.20 12.68
N LEU A 212 8.87 -8.06 12.22
CA LEU A 212 9.64 -6.82 12.03
C LEU A 212 9.72 -5.93 13.28
N ASP A 213 9.18 -6.38 14.43
CA ASP A 213 9.09 -5.60 15.67
C ASP A 213 8.34 -4.26 15.50
N ARG A 214 7.20 -4.31 14.79
CA ARG A 214 6.32 -3.16 14.51
C ARG A 214 4.87 -3.43 14.91
N SER A 215 4.66 -4.29 15.92
CA SER A 215 3.32 -4.67 16.35
C SER A 215 2.50 -3.49 16.88
N LEU A 216 3.12 -2.53 17.56
CA LEU A 216 2.41 -1.35 18.07
C LEU A 216 1.82 -0.51 16.93
N ILE A 217 2.58 -0.27 15.86
CA ILE A 217 2.09 0.46 14.68
C ILE A 217 0.95 -0.31 14.01
N TYR A 218 1.03 -1.64 13.97
CA TYR A 218 -0.07 -2.45 13.47
C TYR A 218 -1.34 -2.27 14.32
N GLU A 219 -1.24 -2.28 15.64
CA GLU A 219 -2.39 -2.16 16.53
C GLU A 219 -3.02 -0.76 16.45
N PHE A 220 -2.24 0.30 16.56
CA PHE A 220 -2.77 1.67 16.64
C PHE A 220 -3.11 2.30 15.29
N HIS A 221 -2.36 1.98 14.23
CA HIS A 221 -2.58 2.64 12.93
C HIS A 221 -3.31 1.68 12.00
N TYR A 222 -2.76 0.49 11.79
CA TYR A 222 -3.31 -0.42 10.81
C TYR A 222 -4.71 -0.94 11.21
N ARG A 223 -4.92 -1.41 12.44
CA ARG A 223 -6.23 -1.94 12.86
C ARG A 223 -7.30 -0.84 12.90
N ASP A 224 -7.02 0.30 13.50
CA ASP A 224 -7.99 1.39 13.62
C ASP A 224 -8.43 1.90 12.25
N TYR A 225 -7.51 2.02 11.28
CA TYR A 225 -7.86 2.42 9.93
C TYR A 225 -8.56 1.32 9.14
N SER A 226 -8.51 0.05 9.56
CA SER A 226 -9.23 -1.06 8.89
C SER A 226 -10.74 -0.86 8.94
N GLU A 227 -11.24 -0.27 10.02
CA GLU A 227 -12.65 0.05 10.19
C GLU A 227 -13.14 1.10 9.20
N ASN A 228 -12.25 1.97 8.71
CA ASN A 228 -12.60 2.98 7.71
C ASN A 228 -12.61 2.41 6.29
N VAL A 229 -11.95 1.26 6.06
CA VAL A 229 -12.00 0.51 4.79
C VAL A 229 -13.26 -0.36 4.69
N HIS A 230 -13.77 -0.81 5.83
CA HIS A 230 -14.99 -1.61 5.90
C HIS A 230 -16.21 -0.72 6.18
N VAL A 231 -17.32 -0.97 5.47
CA VAL A 231 -18.62 -0.27 5.62
C VAL A 231 -19.14 -0.25 7.07
N THR A 232 -18.61 -1.12 7.94
CA THR A 232 -18.90 -1.17 9.38
C THR A 232 -18.57 0.11 10.14
N GLY A 233 -17.70 0.98 9.61
CA GLY A 233 -17.33 2.26 10.23
C GLY A 233 -18.26 3.45 9.91
N ILE A 234 -19.29 3.29 9.07
CA ILE A 234 -20.10 4.42 8.56
C ILE A 234 -20.79 5.22 9.66
N GLN A 235 -21.08 4.60 10.82
CA GLN A 235 -21.69 5.29 11.96
C GLN A 235 -20.81 6.43 12.52
N LYS A 236 -19.50 6.42 12.23
CA LYS A 236 -18.57 7.52 12.59
C LYS A 236 -18.94 8.82 11.89
N GLY A 237 -19.65 8.79 10.76
CA GLY A 237 -20.10 9.98 10.05
C GLY A 237 -21.26 10.75 10.72
N ILE A 238 -21.74 10.31 11.90
CA ILE A 238 -22.76 11.01 12.68
C ILE A 238 -22.17 11.39 14.04
N ALA A 239 -22.02 12.70 14.28
CA ALA A 239 -21.77 13.23 15.61
C ALA A 239 -23.09 13.26 16.40
N LYS A 240 -23.08 12.75 17.65
CA LYS A 240 -24.22 12.91 18.57
C LYS A 240 -24.19 14.32 19.16
N ALA A 241 -25.09 15.19 18.71
CA ALA A 241 -25.29 16.52 19.26
C ALA A 241 -26.53 16.52 20.18
N GLY A 242 -26.33 16.22 21.46
CA GLY A 242 -27.42 16.23 22.46
C GLY A 242 -28.29 14.96 22.49
N LYS A 243 -29.39 15.00 23.26
CA LYS A 243 -30.25 13.82 23.54
C LYS A 243 -31.04 13.33 22.32
N ASP A 244 -31.33 14.20 21.35
CA ASP A 244 -32.29 13.93 20.27
C ASP A 244 -31.84 14.34 18.85
N PHE A 245 -30.60 14.81 18.65
CA PHE A 245 -30.11 15.22 17.32
C PHE A 245 -28.78 14.57 16.95
N GLY A 246 -28.72 14.00 15.74
CA GLY A 246 -27.49 13.57 15.08
C GLY A 246 -27.10 14.57 13.99
N GLN A 247 -25.85 15.04 14.01
CA GLN A 247 -25.31 15.89 12.96
C GLN A 247 -24.37 15.06 12.07
N ILE A 248 -24.47 15.23 10.76
CA ILE A 248 -23.54 14.59 9.82
C ILE A 248 -22.19 15.30 9.93
N ILE A 249 -21.12 14.53 10.14
CA ILE A 249 -19.75 15.03 10.10
C ILE A 249 -19.41 15.45 8.67
N GLN A 250 -18.66 16.54 8.53
CA GLN A 250 -18.24 17.05 7.23
C GLN A 250 -17.39 16.02 6.48
N ILE A 251 -17.56 15.94 5.16
CA ILE A 251 -16.75 15.05 4.30
C ILE A 251 -15.26 15.42 4.35
N ARG A 252 -14.96 16.71 4.54
CA ARG A 252 -13.61 17.26 4.64
C ARG A 252 -13.23 17.56 6.08
N ASP A 253 -13.50 16.61 6.96
CA ASP A 253 -13.14 16.71 8.36
C ASP A 253 -11.63 16.61 8.58
N PHE A 254 -11.13 17.45 9.48
CA PHE A 254 -9.71 17.57 9.81
C PHE A 254 -9.29 16.55 10.88
N GLU A 255 -10.24 15.88 11.52
CA GLU A 255 -9.95 14.91 12.58
C GLU A 255 -8.95 13.86 12.11
N ASN A 256 -7.98 13.56 12.97
CA ASN A 256 -6.90 12.61 12.74
C ASN A 256 -5.84 13.02 11.71
N CYS A 257 -5.87 14.27 11.20
CA CYS A 257 -4.90 14.74 10.20
C CYS A 257 -3.45 14.58 10.69
N LYS A 258 -3.21 14.92 11.96
CA LYS A 258 -1.89 14.83 12.59
C LYS A 258 -1.39 13.39 12.66
N GLU A 259 -2.23 12.45 13.07
CA GLU A 259 -1.92 11.03 13.17
C GLU A 259 -1.56 10.44 11.80
N VAL A 260 -2.34 10.78 10.76
CA VAL A 260 -2.04 10.36 9.39
C VAL A 260 -0.71 10.93 8.93
N TYR A 261 -0.47 12.22 9.15
CA TYR A 261 0.78 12.89 8.79
C TYR A 261 1.99 12.23 9.46
N LEU A 262 1.97 12.08 10.80
CA LEU A 262 3.05 11.46 11.57
C LEU A 262 3.34 10.04 11.08
N SER A 263 2.28 9.23 10.97
CA SER A 263 2.39 7.87 10.47
C SER A 263 3.00 7.78 9.08
N THR A 264 2.65 8.72 8.20
CA THR A 264 3.17 8.76 6.83
C THR A 264 4.66 9.09 6.84
N ILE A 265 5.07 10.15 7.54
CA ILE A 265 6.48 10.54 7.65
C ILE A 265 7.32 9.41 8.26
N ASP A 266 6.89 8.82 9.38
CA ASP A 266 7.64 7.77 10.07
C ASP A 266 7.88 6.55 9.15
N ASN A 267 6.84 6.12 8.42
CA ASN A 267 6.96 4.98 7.49
C ASN A 267 7.84 5.29 6.29
N LEU A 268 7.76 6.51 5.74
CA LEU A 268 8.63 6.92 4.64
C LEU A 268 10.09 6.97 5.08
N ILE A 269 10.39 7.64 6.20
CA ILE A 269 11.76 7.76 6.74
C ILE A 269 12.35 6.39 7.09
N GLU A 270 11.58 5.50 7.71
CA GLU A 270 12.03 4.15 8.00
C GLU A 270 12.37 3.38 6.71
N SER A 271 11.48 3.43 5.73
CA SER A 271 11.68 2.79 4.43
C SER A 271 12.92 3.33 3.72
N PHE A 272 13.15 4.64 3.78
CA PHE A 272 14.31 5.30 3.16
C PHE A 272 15.61 4.89 3.85
N ASN A 273 15.62 4.84 5.17
CA ASN A 273 16.79 4.40 5.94
C ASN A 273 17.17 2.96 5.60
N ILE A 274 16.20 2.04 5.59
CA ILE A 274 16.43 0.63 5.27
C ILE A 274 16.83 0.45 3.81
N PHE A 275 16.14 1.11 2.89
CA PHE A 275 16.45 1.08 1.47
C PHE A 275 17.87 1.60 1.22
N THR A 276 18.21 2.77 1.76
CA THR A 276 19.53 3.39 1.56
C THR A 276 20.65 2.50 2.10
N LYS A 277 20.52 1.98 3.33
CA LYS A 277 21.53 1.10 3.94
C LYS A 277 21.81 -0.14 3.12
N ASN A 278 20.78 -0.81 2.61
CA ASN A 278 20.92 -2.10 1.95
C ASN A 278 21.21 -1.97 0.45
N ARG A 279 20.59 -1.00 -0.21
CA ARG A 279 20.64 -0.87 -1.66
C ARG A 279 21.74 0.08 -2.10
N ILE A 280 21.84 1.24 -1.47
CA ILE A 280 22.73 2.33 -1.88
C ILE A 280 23.57 2.85 -0.71
N PRO A 281 24.36 1.98 -0.03
CA PRO A 281 25.09 2.35 1.20
C PRO A 281 26.08 3.51 1.00
N THR A 282 26.62 3.66 -0.21
CA THR A 282 27.49 4.79 -0.58
C THR A 282 26.78 6.14 -0.54
N LYS A 283 25.45 6.16 -0.50
CA LYS A 283 24.59 7.35 -0.40
C LYS A 283 23.99 7.55 1.00
N TYR A 284 24.43 6.74 1.97
CA TYR A 284 23.88 6.78 3.32
C TYR A 284 24.21 8.08 4.06
N GLN A 285 25.38 8.68 3.81
CA GLN A 285 25.72 9.96 4.44
C GLN A 285 24.86 11.10 3.90
N GLU A 286 24.60 11.13 2.59
CA GLU A 286 23.69 12.11 1.99
C GLU A 286 22.27 12.00 2.59
N PHE A 287 21.76 10.78 2.76
CA PHE A 287 20.49 10.57 3.47
C PHE A 287 20.53 11.08 4.92
N ARG A 288 21.61 10.82 5.67
CA ARG A 288 21.72 11.26 7.06
C ARG A 288 21.77 12.77 7.18
N ILE A 289 22.52 13.46 6.32
CA ILE A 289 22.62 14.92 6.32
C ILE A 289 21.24 15.53 6.05
N TRP A 290 20.60 15.10 4.97
CA TRP A 290 19.24 15.56 4.64
C TRP A 290 18.25 15.27 5.78
N TYR A 291 18.27 14.07 6.37
CA TYR A 291 17.34 13.71 7.45
C TYR A 291 17.55 14.57 8.70
N LEU A 292 18.79 14.95 9.04
CA LEU A 292 19.06 15.81 10.19
C LEU A 292 18.48 17.22 9.99
N GLU A 293 18.55 17.76 8.78
CA GLU A 293 17.96 19.04 8.41
C GLU A 293 16.43 18.94 8.40
N PHE A 294 15.88 17.96 7.70
CA PHE A 294 14.44 17.71 7.62
C PHE A 294 13.82 17.50 9.02
N ARG A 295 14.49 16.77 9.91
CA ARG A 295 14.01 16.51 11.27
C ARG A 295 13.73 17.80 12.05
N GLN A 296 14.51 18.85 11.83
CA GLN A 296 14.28 20.15 12.48
C GLN A 296 12.99 20.79 11.98
N ILE A 297 12.78 20.78 10.66
CA ILE A 297 11.55 21.28 10.01
C ILE A 297 10.33 20.50 10.50
N HIS A 298 10.41 19.17 10.46
CA HIS A 298 9.35 18.27 10.89
C HIS A 298 8.99 18.47 12.38
N ARG A 299 10.00 18.61 13.25
CA ARG A 299 9.80 18.86 14.68
C ARG A 299 9.07 20.19 14.92
N LYS A 300 9.52 21.25 14.25
CA LYS A 300 8.88 22.56 14.34
C LYS A 300 7.42 22.50 13.91
N ALA A 301 7.13 21.84 12.78
CA ALA A 301 5.76 21.65 12.30
C ALA A 301 4.89 20.86 13.29
N ILE A 302 5.44 19.98 14.13
CA ILE A 302 4.66 19.28 15.16
C ILE A 302 4.43 20.18 16.38
N GLU A 303 5.45 20.91 16.81
CA GLU A 303 5.45 21.77 18.01
C GLU A 303 4.55 23.01 17.82
N GLU A 304 4.61 23.65 16.65
CA GLU A 304 3.75 24.80 16.29
C GLU A 304 2.28 24.39 16.09
N ASN A 305 2.06 23.11 15.81
CA ASN A 305 0.74 22.50 15.62
C ASN A 305 0.39 21.56 16.80
N ILE A 306 0.80 21.90 18.04
CA ILE A 306 0.26 21.31 19.27
C ILE A 306 -1.04 22.03 19.60
N PHE A 307 -2.14 21.29 19.63
CA PHE A 307 -3.46 21.87 19.78
C PHE A 307 -4.22 21.42 21.01
N ASN A 308 -4.88 22.40 21.61
CA ASN A 308 -6.17 22.25 22.26
C ASN A 308 -7.26 22.43 21.19
N TYR A 309 -7.74 21.33 20.60
CA TYR A 309 -8.82 21.34 19.60
C TYR A 309 -10.16 20.96 20.24
N LYS A 310 -10.74 21.92 20.97
CA LYS A 310 -12.18 21.96 21.24
C LYS A 310 -12.59 23.44 21.23
N LYS A 311 -13.15 23.90 20.13
CA LYS A 311 -14.10 25.02 20.16
C LYS A 311 -15.39 24.53 19.56
#